data_AF-A0A1G2IX38-F1
#
_entry.id   AF-A0A1G2IX38-F1
#
_cell.length_a   1.000
_cell.length_b   1.000
_cell.length_c   1.000
_cell.angle_alpha   90.00
_cell.angle_beta   90.00
_cell.angle_gamma   90.00
#
_symmetry.space_group_name_H-M   'P 1'
#
loop_
_entity.id
_entity.type
_entity.pdbx_description
1 polymer ?
#
loop_
_entity_poly.entity_id
_entity_poly.type
_entity_poly.pdbx_seq_one_letter_code
_entity_poly.pdbx_strand_id
1 'polypeptide(L)'
;MKKITVLPTREVMWANLLLMEKTDPNLARFKARRDDHPWRIKFYPLLLKHAGEELYAEGVVMMLQIAIADYEEIIKSPEFLRDAMHCHIPALIDAMVGDSDIAQDAKNFWQAVLVETAEVK
;
A
#
# COMPACT_ATOMS: atom_id res chain seq x y z
N MET A 1 9.73 6.06 20.35
CA MET A 1 9.61 5.34 19.06
C MET A 1 9.48 3.86 19.36
N LYS A 2 8.29 3.26 19.13
CA LYS A 2 8.16 1.79 19.09
C LYS A 2 9.09 1.30 17.96
N LYS A 3 9.94 0.33 18.25
CA LYS A 3 10.94 -0.19 17.30
C LYS A 3 10.34 -1.34 16.49
N ILE A 4 10.64 -1.30 15.18
CA ILE A 4 10.71 -2.42 14.24
C ILE A 4 9.35 -3.05 13.86
N THR A 5 8.88 -2.71 12.66
CA THR A 5 7.85 -3.42 11.91
C THR A 5 8.55 -4.45 11.04
N VAL A 6 8.41 -5.73 11.33
CA VAL A 6 8.84 -6.76 10.37
C VAL A 6 7.70 -6.95 9.37
N LEU A 7 7.92 -6.56 8.11
CA LEU A 7 6.97 -6.88 7.05
C LEU A 7 6.90 -8.42 6.91
N PRO A 8 5.73 -9.00 6.58
CA PRO A 8 5.59 -10.42 6.34
C PRO A 8 6.57 -10.89 5.27
N THR A 9 6.86 -12.19 5.28
CA THR A 9 7.62 -12.79 4.18
C THR A 9 6.91 -12.55 2.86
N ARG A 10 7.66 -12.60 1.76
CA ARG A 10 7.14 -12.36 0.41
C ARG A 10 5.89 -13.18 0.10
N GLU A 11 5.86 -14.44 0.53
CA GLU A 11 4.73 -15.36 0.32
C GLU A 11 3.48 -14.92 1.10
N VAL A 12 3.65 -14.58 2.38
CA VAL A 12 2.54 -14.12 3.24
C VAL A 12 2.03 -12.78 2.76
N MET A 13 2.93 -11.85 2.43
CA MET A 13 2.58 -10.53 1.91
C MET A 13 1.81 -10.64 0.58
N TRP A 14 2.22 -11.54 -0.32
CA TRP A 14 1.49 -11.81 -1.56
C TRP A 14 0.08 -12.35 -1.28
N ALA A 15 -0.05 -13.33 -0.38
CA ALA A 15 -1.36 -13.88 0.00
C ALA A 15 -2.29 -12.80 0.60
N ASN A 16 -1.76 -11.94 1.45
CA ASN A 16 -2.50 -10.85 2.06
C ASN A 16 -2.97 -9.81 1.03
N LEU A 17 -2.11 -9.44 0.06
CA LEU A 17 -2.48 -8.52 -1.02
C LEU A 17 -3.60 -9.11 -1.90
N LEU A 18 -3.54 -10.41 -2.20
CA LEU A 18 -4.61 -11.09 -2.93
C LEU A 18 -5.91 -11.20 -2.12
N LEU A 19 -5.81 -11.34 -0.80
CA LEU A 19 -6.98 -11.33 0.09
C LEU A 19 -7.61 -9.94 0.12
N MET A 20 -6.79 -8.89 0.28
CA MET A 20 -7.20 -7.49 0.25
C MET A 20 -7.94 -7.15 -1.04
N GLU A 21 -7.44 -7.58 -2.21
CA GLU A 21 -8.11 -7.34 -3.50
C GLU A 21 -9.53 -7.93 -3.54
N LYS A 22 -9.77 -9.07 -2.87
CA LYS A 22 -11.08 -9.72 -2.81
C LYS A 22 -12.01 -9.04 -1.80
N THR A 23 -11.47 -8.50 -0.72
CA THR A 23 -12.25 -7.94 0.39
C THR A 23 -12.47 -6.44 0.28
N ASP A 24 -11.60 -5.71 -0.42
CA ASP A 24 -11.75 -4.29 -0.71
C ASP A 24 -12.88 -4.11 -1.73
N PRO A 25 -14.01 -3.47 -1.36
CA PRO A 25 -15.17 -3.35 -2.24
C PRO A 25 -14.91 -2.51 -3.49
N ASN A 26 -13.95 -1.58 -3.44
CA ASN A 26 -13.60 -0.72 -4.56
C ASN A 26 -12.74 -1.49 -5.58
N LEU A 27 -11.75 -2.25 -5.12
CA LEU A 27 -10.95 -3.15 -5.98
C LEU A 27 -11.77 -4.34 -6.49
N ALA A 28 -12.60 -4.95 -5.64
CA ALA A 28 -13.45 -6.08 -6.00
C ALA A 28 -14.49 -5.73 -7.08
N ARG A 29 -14.85 -4.45 -7.23
CA ARG A 29 -15.71 -3.95 -8.32
C ARG A 29 -14.96 -3.77 -9.64
N PHE A 30 -13.66 -3.53 -9.61
CA PHE A 30 -12.84 -3.31 -10.81
C PHE A 30 -12.59 -4.57 -11.65
N LYS A 31 -13.06 -5.75 -11.22
CA LYS A 31 -13.13 -7.05 -11.94
C LYS A 31 -12.52 -7.09 -13.35
N ALA A 32 -11.21 -6.91 -13.46
CA ALA A 32 -10.45 -7.65 -14.45
C ALA A 32 -10.33 -9.06 -13.85
N ARG A 33 -11.21 -9.98 -14.28
CA ARG A 33 -11.28 -11.38 -13.82
C ARG A 33 -10.06 -12.22 -14.24
N ARG A 34 -8.86 -11.67 -14.25
CA ARG A 34 -7.68 -12.32 -14.81
C ARG A 34 -6.48 -12.07 -13.91
N ASP A 35 -5.56 -13.02 -13.97
CA ASP A 35 -4.23 -12.94 -13.35
C ASP A 35 -3.38 -11.79 -13.91
N ASP A 36 -3.91 -11.02 -14.87
CA ASP A 36 -3.29 -9.89 -15.54
C ASP A 36 -3.64 -8.51 -14.94
N HIS A 37 -4.28 -8.47 -13.77
CA HIS A 37 -4.59 -7.18 -13.13
C HIS A 37 -3.31 -6.33 -12.99
N PRO A 38 -3.30 -5.07 -13.47
CA PRO A 38 -2.10 -4.24 -13.49
C PRO A 38 -1.42 -4.10 -12.13
N TRP A 39 -2.19 -4.17 -11.04
CA TRP A 39 -1.59 -4.16 -9.70
C TRP A 39 -0.76 -5.42 -9.43
N ARG A 40 -1.25 -6.61 -9.81
CA ARG A 40 -0.52 -7.87 -9.61
C ARG A 40 0.76 -7.94 -10.43
N ILE A 41 0.74 -7.44 -11.67
CA ILE A 41 1.89 -7.50 -12.57
C ILE A 41 2.93 -6.41 -12.26
N LYS A 42 2.49 -5.21 -11.89
CA LYS A 42 3.35 -4.02 -11.88
C LYS A 42 3.42 -3.29 -10.55
N PHE A 43 2.36 -3.29 -9.72
CA PHE A 43 2.35 -2.56 -8.45
C PHE A 43 2.81 -3.42 -7.26
N TYR A 44 2.15 -4.56 -7.02
CA TYR A 44 2.50 -5.48 -5.94
C TYR A 44 3.95 -5.94 -5.97
N PRO A 45 4.59 -6.18 -7.14
CA PRO A 45 6.02 -6.47 -7.17
C PRO A 45 6.91 -5.35 -6.61
N LEU A 46 6.47 -4.09 -6.63
CA LEU A 46 7.19 -2.97 -6.00
C LEU A 46 7.12 -3.11 -4.47
N LEU A 47 5.95 -3.43 -3.94
CA LEU A 47 5.75 -3.64 -2.50
C LEU A 47 6.52 -4.86 -2.00
N LEU A 48 6.48 -5.97 -2.75
CA LEU A 48 7.13 -7.23 -2.40
C LEU A 48 8.67 -7.14 -2.31
N LYS A 49 9.29 -6.06 -2.83
CA LYS A 49 10.74 -5.82 -2.64
C LYS A 49 11.10 -5.62 -1.17
N HIS A 50 10.15 -5.10 -0.39
CA HIS A 50 10.32 -4.77 1.02
C HIS A 50 9.88 -5.91 1.96
N ALA A 51 9.41 -7.04 1.42
CA ALA A 51 8.94 -8.15 2.25
C ALA A 51 10.06 -8.66 3.18
N GLY A 52 9.76 -8.80 4.47
CA GLY A 52 10.74 -9.16 5.51
C GLY A 52 11.63 -8.01 6.00
N GLU A 53 11.51 -6.80 5.46
CA GLU A 53 12.27 -5.64 5.96
C GLU A 53 11.72 -5.14 7.30
N GLU A 54 12.62 -4.53 8.06
CA GLU A 54 12.32 -3.84 9.32
C GLU A 54 12.09 -2.35 9.06
N LEU A 55 10.84 -1.89 9.17
CA LEU A 55 10.47 -0.49 8.95
C LEU A 55 9.84 0.14 10.20
N TYR A 56 9.85 1.46 10.31
CA TYR A 56 8.97 2.18 11.24
C TYR A 56 7.65 2.52 10.55
N ALA A 57 6.63 2.95 11.30
CA ALA A 57 5.33 3.35 10.77
C ALA A 57 5.46 4.37 9.62
N GLU A 58 6.31 5.38 9.79
CA GLU A 58 6.60 6.40 8.78
C GLU A 58 7.31 5.81 7.56
N GLY A 59 8.19 4.83 7.78
CA GLY A 59 8.87 4.09 6.72
C GLY A 59 7.91 3.27 5.86
N VAL A 60 6.90 2.64 6.47
CA VAL A 60 5.82 1.93 5.74
C VAL A 60 5.07 2.90 4.84
N VAL A 61 4.69 4.08 5.34
CA VAL A 61 3.97 5.08 4.56
C VAL A 61 4.85 5.66 3.45
N MET A 62 6.11 5.96 3.72
CA MET A 62 7.04 6.47 2.70
C MET A 62 7.29 5.44 1.59
N MET A 63 7.45 4.17 1.94
CA MET A 63 7.57 3.08 0.97
C MET A 63 6.34 3.00 0.06
N LEU A 64 5.13 3.11 0.61
CA LEU A 64 3.90 3.14 -0.19
C LEU A 64 3.84 4.33 -1.14
N GLN A 65 4.23 5.52 -0.69
CA GLN A 65 4.28 6.72 -1.54
C GLN A 65 5.24 6.54 -2.72
N ILE A 66 6.44 5.99 -2.46
CA ILE A 66 7.42 5.71 -3.50
C ILE A 66 6.88 4.66 -4.48
N ALA A 67 6.28 3.58 -3.98
CA ALA A 67 5.72 2.54 -4.84
C ALA A 67 4.58 3.05 -5.73
N ILE A 68 3.75 3.98 -5.24
CA ILE A 68 2.69 4.64 -6.04
C ILE A 68 3.32 5.50 -7.14
N ALA A 69 4.32 6.32 -6.80
CA ALA A 69 5.03 7.17 -7.76
C ALA A 69 5.73 6.32 -8.85
N ASP A 70 6.49 5.29 -8.46
CA ASP A 70 7.14 4.35 -9.39
C ASP A 70 6.11 3.68 -10.31
N TYR A 71 4.96 3.29 -9.76
CA TYR A 71 3.91 2.64 -10.54
C TYR A 71 3.32 3.57 -11.60
N GLU A 72 3.03 4.81 -11.25
CA GLU A 72 2.54 5.82 -12.20
C GLU A 72 3.50 6.03 -13.37
N GLU A 73 4.80 6.08 -13.10
CA GLU A 73 5.82 6.16 -14.15
C GLU A 73 5.79 4.91 -15.06
N ILE A 74 5.64 3.71 -14.47
CA ILE A 74 5.59 2.44 -15.22
C ILE A 74 4.37 2.36 -16.15
N ILE A 75 3.20 2.85 -15.72
CA ILE A 75 1.97 2.74 -16.52
C ILE A 75 1.62 4.01 -17.28
N LYS A 76 2.41 5.09 -17.12
CA LYS A 76 2.17 6.41 -17.72
C LYS A 76 0.74 6.89 -17.46
N SER A 77 0.28 6.75 -16.22
CA SER A 77 -1.11 7.04 -15.86
C SER A 77 -1.38 8.53 -15.66
N PRO A 78 -2.64 8.96 -15.84
CA PRO A 78 -3.07 10.29 -15.45
C PRO A 78 -3.05 10.48 -13.93
N GLU A 79 -2.91 11.72 -13.47
CA GLU A 79 -2.85 12.10 -12.04
C GLU A 79 -4.04 11.59 -11.22
N PHE A 80 -5.25 11.46 -11.80
CA PHE A 80 -6.41 10.94 -11.05
C PHE A 80 -6.22 9.51 -10.54
N LEU A 81 -5.32 8.74 -11.15
CA LEU A 81 -5.05 7.38 -10.68
C LEU A 81 -4.25 7.39 -9.38
N ARG A 82 -3.39 8.40 -9.18
CA ARG A 82 -2.66 8.63 -7.93
C ARG A 82 -3.62 8.70 -6.75
N ASP A 83 -4.58 9.63 -6.86
CA ASP A 83 -5.57 9.88 -5.82
C ASP A 83 -6.42 8.62 -5.54
N ALA A 84 -6.77 7.88 -6.59
CA ALA A 84 -7.49 6.62 -6.45
C ALA A 84 -6.67 5.56 -5.69
N MET A 85 -5.34 5.49 -5.91
CA MET A 85 -4.46 4.58 -5.19
C MET A 85 -4.27 4.98 -3.73
N HIS A 86 -4.20 6.28 -3.43
CA HIS A 86 -4.13 6.79 -2.06
C HIS A 86 -5.34 6.37 -1.21
N CYS A 87 -6.52 6.18 -1.81
CA CYS A 87 -7.69 5.63 -1.11
C CYS A 87 -7.47 4.21 -0.56
N HIS A 88 -6.54 3.44 -1.14
CA HIS A 88 -6.28 2.05 -0.75
C HIS A 88 -5.11 1.91 0.24
N ILE A 89 -4.42 3.00 0.58
CA ILE A 89 -3.26 2.95 1.50
C ILE A 89 -3.59 2.27 2.84
N PRO A 90 -4.71 2.56 3.52
CA PRO A 90 -5.04 1.87 4.77
C PRO A 90 -5.14 0.35 4.61
N ALA A 91 -5.77 -0.11 3.53
CA ALA A 91 -5.92 -1.54 3.25
C ALA A 91 -4.58 -2.19 2.86
N LEU A 92 -3.72 -1.46 2.13
CA LEU A 92 -2.36 -1.90 1.81
C LEU A 92 -1.51 -2.02 3.08
N ILE A 93 -1.61 -1.07 4.01
CA ILE A 93 -0.93 -1.16 5.31
C ILE A 93 -1.36 -2.43 6.04
N ASP A 94 -2.66 -2.70 6.14
CA ASP A 94 -3.16 -3.91 6.80
C ASP A 94 -2.71 -5.20 6.10
N ALA A 95 -2.56 -5.19 4.78
CA ALA A 95 -2.06 -6.34 4.03
C ALA A 95 -0.54 -6.56 4.22
N MET A 96 0.21 -5.49 4.41
CA MET A 96 1.67 -5.50 4.45
C MET A 96 2.25 -5.53 5.86
N VAL A 97 1.48 -5.21 6.89
CA VAL A 97 2.00 -5.11 8.26
C VAL A 97 1.34 -6.18 9.12
N GLY A 98 2.15 -7.13 9.62
CA GLY A 98 1.64 -8.23 10.44
C GLY A 98 1.28 -7.84 11.88
N ASP A 99 1.79 -6.71 12.37
CA ASP A 99 1.53 -6.20 13.72
C ASP A 99 0.40 -5.16 13.71
N SER A 100 -0.72 -5.44 14.39
CA SER A 100 -1.90 -4.59 14.38
C SER A 100 -1.69 -3.21 15.01
N ASP A 101 -0.85 -3.11 16.04
CA ASP A 101 -0.58 -1.82 16.69
C ASP A 101 0.23 -0.94 15.73
N ILE A 102 1.21 -1.52 15.07
CA ILE A 102 2.08 -0.79 14.15
C ILE A 102 1.35 -0.44 12.85
N ALA A 103 0.47 -1.32 12.36
CA ALA A 103 -0.43 -1.01 11.26
C ALA A 103 -1.31 0.22 11.62
N GLN A 104 -1.80 0.29 12.87
CA GLN A 104 -2.56 1.43 13.33
C GLN A 104 -1.71 2.71 13.41
N ASP A 105 -0.48 2.64 13.91
CA ASP A 105 0.45 3.77 13.94
C ASP A 105 0.75 4.29 12.52
N ALA A 106 0.97 3.40 11.56
CA ALA A 106 1.18 3.77 10.15
C ALA A 106 -0.05 4.44 9.53
N LYS A 107 -1.25 3.93 9.82
CA LYS A 107 -2.52 4.54 9.37
C LYS A 107 -2.72 5.93 9.99
N ASN A 108 -2.40 6.11 11.27
CA ASN A 108 -2.47 7.40 11.95
C ASN A 108 -1.49 8.41 11.33
N PHE A 109 -0.26 7.98 11.04
CA PHE A 109 0.72 8.82 10.36
C PHE A 109 0.26 9.21 8.96
N TRP A 110 -0.26 8.26 8.17
CA TRP A 110 -0.85 8.54 6.86
C TRP A 110 -1.98 9.58 6.93
N GLN A 111 -2.88 9.44 7.91
CA GLN A 111 -3.96 10.40 8.13
C GLN A 111 -3.43 11.81 8.43
N ALA A 112 -2.37 11.91 9.24
CA ALA A 112 -1.75 13.21 9.56
C ALA A 112 -1.16 13.88 8.31
N VAL A 113 -0.45 13.12 7.47
CA VAL A 113 0.12 13.61 6.20
C VAL A 113 -0.99 14.12 5.25
N LEU A 114 -2.12 13.42 5.16
CA LEU A 114 -3.27 13.85 4.36
C LEU A 114 -3.89 15.17 4.85
N VAL A 115 -4.01 15.34 6.17
CA VAL A 115 -4.58 16.57 6.75
C VAL A 115 -3.65 17.75 6.53
N GLU A 116 -2.35 17.58 6.78
CA GLU A 116 -1.36 18.65 6.61
C GLU A 116 -1.24 19.10 5.14
N THR A 117 -1.34 18.17 4.19
CA THR A 117 -1.34 18.51 2.75
C THR A 117 -2.64 19.16 2.27
N ALA A 118 -3.75 18.99 2.98
CA ALA A 118 -5.02 19.65 2.69
C ALA A 118 -5.09 21.09 3.25
N GLU A 119 -4.39 21.37 4.36
CA GLU A 119 -4.34 22.71 4.97
C GLU A 119 -3.35 23.67 4.28
N VAL A 120 -2.44 23.15 3.44
CA VAL A 120 -1.42 23.92 2.71
C VAL A 120 -1.87 24.30 1.29
N LYS A 121 -3.07 23.88 0.86
CA LYS A 121 -3.71 24.27 -0.41
C LYS A 121 -4.71 25.41 -0.22
#